data_AF-A0A1Q2CNC8-F1
#
_entry.id   AF-A0A1Q2CNC8-F1
#
_cell.length_a   1.000
_cell.length_b   1.000
_cell.length_c   1.000
_cell.angle_alpha   90.00
_cell.angle_beta   90.00
_cell.angle_gamma   90.00
#
_symmetry.space_group_name_H-M   'P 1'
#
loop_
_entity.id
_entity.type
_entity.pdbx_description
1 polymer ?
#
loop_
_entity_poly.entity_id
_entity_poly.type
_entity_poly.pdbx_seq_one_letter_code
_entity_poly.pdbx_strand_id
1 'polypeptide(L)'
;MESWPRVALNAPVGSLVGKKVAVGGLGPDGTSTVVYAHLLRRPHGVKVAITDTTKRSTVAGAASPTVEPGMTLGEVVLAHADVRPWTAAEVPGLKWKFGAHPQWNFVWVLLIVAALVAAVVSRQFVFAQWTFPLIAGFVGLKLQGRKKRDRKAVGQAYVVEGGRTIPPAEVFAMLPPSAVDPDAESLTPTDRVTLVREAYGKLRTDVAYRIENSALFDGASPATQRFEIALIAWDPDSPDASSLATEVEESFDAAREAAEAEGFAHLPETAQDTARRAHGATAMAMAATNPAERLAAATKAADLLRSLALYYLPSLDPAAPQLLAAPKEIEPAP
;
A
#
# COMPACT_ATOMS: atom_id res chain seq x y z
N MET A 1 24.92 -4.90 -25.52
CA MET A 1 23.85 -4.24 -24.75
C MET A 1 24.48 -3.76 -23.48
N GLU A 2 24.41 -2.47 -23.22
CA GLU A 2 25.00 -1.85 -22.03
C GLU A 2 24.12 -2.28 -20.83
N SER A 3 24.68 -3.00 -19.87
CA SER A 3 23.95 -3.45 -18.69
C SER A 3 23.55 -2.23 -17.86
N TRP A 4 22.28 -2.16 -17.43
CA TRP A 4 21.82 -1.05 -16.62
C TRP A 4 22.62 -0.93 -15.30
N PRO A 5 22.90 0.29 -14.81
CA PRO A 5 23.63 0.49 -13.57
C PRO A 5 22.92 -0.20 -12.41
N ARG A 6 23.64 -1.04 -11.66
CA ARG A 6 23.09 -1.75 -10.50
C ARG A 6 22.69 -0.77 -9.40
N VAL A 7 21.57 -1.07 -8.74
CA VAL A 7 21.10 -0.38 -7.54
C VAL A 7 21.07 -1.39 -6.40
N ALA A 8 21.67 -1.07 -5.26
CA ALA A 8 21.67 -1.97 -4.12
C ALA A 8 20.29 -1.97 -3.45
N LEU A 9 19.78 -3.15 -3.09
CA LEU A 9 18.47 -3.28 -2.44
C LEU A 9 18.44 -2.67 -1.03
N ASN A 10 19.57 -2.71 -0.33
CA ASN A 10 19.78 -2.07 0.96
C ASN A 10 20.06 -0.55 0.86
N ALA A 11 20.07 0.03 -0.35
CA ALA A 11 20.29 1.46 -0.49
C ALA A 11 19.09 2.22 0.10
N PRO A 12 19.33 3.24 0.94
CA PRO A 12 18.25 4.03 1.51
C PRO A 12 17.55 4.81 0.40
N VAL A 13 16.22 4.84 0.42
CA VAL A 13 15.41 5.47 -0.63
C VAL A 13 15.68 6.97 -0.78
N GLY A 14 16.13 7.64 0.29
CA GLY A 14 16.60 9.02 0.25
C GLY A 14 17.78 9.25 -0.71
N SER A 15 18.68 8.27 -0.85
CA SER A 15 19.82 8.31 -1.77
C SER A 15 19.44 8.04 -3.23
N LEU A 16 18.26 7.44 -3.45
CA LEU A 16 17.76 7.05 -4.75
C LEU A 16 16.75 8.07 -5.32
N VAL A 17 16.56 9.21 -4.65
CA VAL A 17 15.65 10.28 -5.11
C VAL A 17 16.02 10.74 -6.52
N GLY A 18 15.01 10.80 -7.41
CA GLY A 18 15.15 11.17 -8.81
C GLY A 18 15.48 9.98 -9.73
N LYS A 19 15.85 8.83 -9.16
CA LYS A 19 16.11 7.61 -9.93
C LYS A 19 14.83 6.89 -10.29
N LYS A 20 14.88 6.22 -11.43
CA LYS A 20 13.87 5.27 -11.89
C LYS A 20 14.51 3.89 -11.83
N VAL A 21 13.89 2.98 -11.09
CA VAL A 21 14.49 1.69 -10.76
C VAL A 21 13.54 0.59 -11.20
N ALA A 22 14.09 -0.48 -11.78
CA ALA A 22 13.39 -1.74 -11.93
C ALA A 22 13.98 -2.72 -10.90
N VAL A 23 13.11 -3.41 -10.19
CA VAL A 23 13.45 -4.35 -9.14
C VAL A 23 12.92 -5.72 -9.57
N GLY A 24 13.80 -6.69 -9.72
CA GLY A 24 13.46 -8.08 -9.99
C GLY A 24 13.30 -8.84 -8.68
N GLY A 25 12.31 -9.71 -8.63
CA GLY A 25 12.01 -10.48 -7.43
C GLY A 25 11.00 -11.60 -7.65
N LEU A 26 10.62 -12.26 -6.57
CA LEU A 26 9.56 -13.27 -6.53
C LEU A 26 8.26 -12.61 -6.07
N GLY A 27 7.19 -12.77 -6.85
CA GLY A 27 5.84 -12.41 -6.42
C GLY A 27 5.28 -13.37 -5.37
N PRO A 28 4.10 -13.07 -4.80
CA PRO A 28 3.48 -13.89 -3.75
C PRO A 28 3.06 -15.29 -4.25
N ASP A 29 2.91 -15.45 -5.57
CA ASP A 29 2.60 -16.74 -6.21
C ASP A 29 3.86 -17.58 -6.54
N GLY A 30 5.03 -17.17 -6.05
CA GLY A 30 6.28 -17.89 -6.30
C GLY A 30 6.81 -17.72 -7.73
N THR A 31 6.29 -16.76 -8.50
CA THR A 31 6.77 -16.52 -9.87
C THR A 31 7.60 -15.24 -9.96
N SER A 32 8.62 -15.24 -10.84
CA SER A 32 9.47 -14.08 -11.04
C SER A 32 8.69 -12.91 -11.63
N THR A 33 8.85 -11.72 -11.06
CA THR A 33 8.22 -10.48 -11.52
C THR A 33 9.19 -9.30 -11.49
N VAL A 34 8.77 -8.21 -12.12
CA VAL A 34 9.45 -6.91 -12.08
C VAL A 34 8.54 -5.87 -11.46
N VAL A 35 9.10 -5.12 -10.51
CA VAL A 35 8.51 -3.94 -9.91
C VAL A 35 9.21 -2.70 -10.43
N TYR A 36 8.43 -1.74 -10.92
CA TYR A 36 8.96 -0.43 -11.32
C TYR A 36 8.76 0.58 -10.20
N ALA A 37 9.83 1.24 -9.79
CA ALA A 37 9.83 2.28 -8.78
C ALA A 37 10.37 3.61 -9.33
N HIS A 38 9.72 4.71 -8.98
CA HIS A 38 10.21 6.07 -9.24
C HIS A 38 10.17 6.86 -7.93
N LEU A 39 11.34 7.29 -7.47
CA LEU A 39 11.52 7.95 -6.19
C LEU A 39 11.53 9.46 -6.36
N LEU A 40 10.66 10.17 -5.64
CA LEU A 40 10.45 11.61 -5.76
C LEU A 40 10.58 12.26 -4.39
N ARG A 41 11.34 13.37 -4.31
CA ARG A 41 11.48 14.12 -3.06
C ARG A 41 10.15 14.73 -2.62
N ARG A 42 9.87 14.67 -1.31
CA ARG A 42 8.79 15.43 -0.65
C ARG A 42 9.33 16.13 0.60
N PRO A 43 8.63 17.16 1.11
CA PRO A 43 9.06 17.90 2.31
C PRO A 43 9.22 17.01 3.56
N HIS A 44 8.43 15.94 3.67
CA HIS A 44 8.38 15.05 4.84
C HIS A 44 8.71 13.59 4.49
N GLY A 45 9.52 13.34 3.45
CA GLY A 45 9.92 11.98 3.09
C GLY A 45 10.17 11.78 1.60
N VAL A 46 10.15 10.53 1.18
CA VAL A 46 10.30 10.13 -0.23
C VAL A 46 8.99 9.55 -0.72
N LYS A 47 8.44 10.13 -1.79
CA LYS A 47 7.30 9.54 -2.48
C LYS A 47 7.79 8.51 -3.46
N VAL A 48 7.34 7.27 -3.33
CA VAL A 48 7.74 6.17 -4.23
C VAL A 48 6.55 5.79 -5.07
N ALA A 49 6.60 6.04 -6.37
CA ALA A 49 5.60 5.53 -7.31
C ALA A 49 6.00 4.10 -7.71
N ILE A 50 5.23 3.11 -7.29
CA ILE A 50 5.54 1.69 -7.44
C ILE A 50 4.45 1.04 -8.29
N THR A 51 4.82 0.20 -9.24
CA THR A 51 3.86 -0.64 -9.95
C THR A 51 4.46 -2.00 -10.26
N ASP A 52 3.70 -3.05 -9.93
CA ASP A 52 4.03 -4.42 -10.30
C ASP A 52 3.54 -4.71 -11.73
N THR A 53 4.39 -5.39 -12.50
CA THR A 53 4.09 -5.77 -13.89
C THR A 53 3.03 -6.86 -14.00
N THR A 54 2.85 -7.67 -12.97
CA THR A 54 1.86 -8.77 -12.96
C THR A 54 0.47 -8.39 -12.46
N LYS A 55 0.26 -7.16 -11.94
CA LYS A 55 -1.01 -6.73 -11.29
C LYS A 55 -1.47 -7.69 -10.18
N ARG A 56 -0.53 -8.28 -9.44
CA ARG A 56 -0.86 -9.33 -8.45
C ARG A 56 -1.01 -8.82 -7.02
N SER A 57 -0.67 -7.57 -6.73
CA SER A 57 -1.03 -6.99 -5.44
C SER A 57 -2.54 -6.71 -5.36
N THR A 58 -3.12 -6.94 -4.19
CA THR A 58 -4.51 -6.59 -3.84
C THR A 58 -4.78 -5.08 -3.93
N VAL A 59 -3.74 -4.26 -4.15
CA VAL A 59 -3.83 -2.85 -4.50
C VAL A 59 -3.99 -2.71 -6.01
N ALA A 60 -5.21 -2.46 -6.46
CA ALA A 60 -5.54 -2.29 -7.88
C ALA A 60 -4.89 -1.03 -8.49
N GLY A 61 -3.60 -1.11 -8.85
CA GLY A 61 -2.87 -0.07 -9.57
C GLY A 61 -1.59 0.40 -8.87
N ALA A 62 -0.87 1.29 -9.54
CA ALA A 62 0.39 1.82 -9.03
C ALA A 62 0.21 2.45 -7.63
N ALA A 63 0.94 1.93 -6.64
CA ALA A 63 1.01 2.51 -5.31
C ALA A 63 1.87 3.77 -5.35
N SER A 64 1.57 4.73 -4.46
CA SER A 64 2.34 5.96 -4.35
C SER A 64 2.58 6.35 -2.89
N PRO A 65 3.09 5.44 -2.04
CA PRO A 65 3.34 5.72 -0.64
C PRO A 65 4.37 6.84 -0.47
N THR A 66 4.23 7.59 0.63
CA THR A 66 5.31 8.42 1.17
C THR A 66 5.97 7.61 2.26
N VAL A 67 7.27 7.37 2.13
CA VAL A 67 8.07 6.55 3.04
C VAL A 67 9.18 7.38 3.66
N GLU A 68 9.73 6.90 4.77
CA GLU A 68 10.87 7.52 5.42
C GLU A 68 12.13 7.42 4.55
N PRO A 69 12.97 8.47 4.48
CA PRO A 69 14.17 8.46 3.64
C PRO A 69 15.19 7.37 3.98
N GLY A 70 15.17 6.86 5.21
CA GLY A 70 16.07 5.82 5.71
C GLY A 70 15.66 4.40 5.31
N MET A 71 14.40 4.18 4.93
CA MET A 71 13.90 2.88 4.51
C MET A 71 14.66 2.38 3.28
N THR A 72 14.94 1.09 3.20
CA THR A 72 15.68 0.52 2.07
C THR A 72 14.77 0.31 0.86
N LEU A 73 15.36 0.27 -0.35
CA LEU A 73 14.60 -0.05 -1.55
C LEU A 73 13.91 -1.43 -1.45
N GLY A 74 14.59 -2.41 -0.87
CA GLY A 74 14.05 -3.76 -0.66
C GLY A 74 12.84 -3.77 0.27
N GLU A 75 12.94 -3.11 1.43
CA GLU A 75 11.82 -2.96 2.39
C GLU A 75 10.60 -2.30 1.75
N VAL A 76 10.82 -1.23 0.97
CA VAL A 76 9.75 -0.50 0.30
C VAL A 76 9.04 -1.37 -0.74
N VAL A 77 9.80 -2.15 -1.52
CA VAL A 77 9.23 -3.05 -2.53
C VAL A 77 8.45 -4.19 -1.87
N LEU A 78 9.00 -4.80 -0.82
CA LEU A 78 8.29 -5.86 -0.10
C LEU A 78 7.01 -5.33 0.54
N ALA A 79 7.07 -4.22 1.27
CA ALA A 79 5.94 -3.66 2.01
C ALA A 79 4.79 -3.16 1.13
N HIS A 80 5.06 -2.77 -0.12
CA HIS A 80 4.08 -2.09 -0.98
C HIS A 80 3.79 -2.79 -2.31
N ALA A 81 4.59 -3.76 -2.72
CA ALA A 81 4.35 -4.59 -3.90
C ALA A 81 4.18 -6.07 -3.58
N ASP A 82 4.46 -6.51 -2.35
CA ASP A 82 4.45 -7.93 -1.95
C ASP A 82 5.39 -8.78 -2.81
N VAL A 83 6.53 -8.21 -3.18
CA VAL A 83 7.55 -8.85 -4.01
C VAL A 83 8.83 -8.98 -3.20
N ARG A 84 9.38 -10.19 -3.12
CA ARG A 84 10.66 -10.51 -2.49
C ARG A 84 11.79 -10.10 -3.46
N PRO A 85 12.50 -8.99 -3.22
CA PRO A 85 13.43 -8.45 -4.20
C PRO A 85 14.80 -9.14 -4.11
N TRP A 86 15.45 -9.38 -5.24
CA TRP A 86 16.80 -9.98 -5.29
C TRP A 86 17.77 -9.27 -6.26
N THR A 87 17.28 -8.36 -7.10
CA THR A 87 18.13 -7.53 -7.96
C THR A 87 17.44 -6.21 -8.27
N ALA A 88 18.21 -5.16 -8.48
CA ALA A 88 17.70 -3.88 -8.92
C ALA A 88 18.67 -3.16 -9.84
N ALA A 89 18.13 -2.40 -10.80
CA ALA A 89 18.90 -1.58 -11.71
C ALA A 89 18.21 -0.26 -12.01
N GLU A 90 19.00 0.76 -12.32
CA GLU A 90 18.50 2.05 -12.77
C GLU A 90 18.06 1.97 -14.24
N VAL A 91 16.79 2.30 -14.50
CA VAL A 91 16.18 2.19 -15.82
C VAL A 91 15.75 3.59 -16.31
N PRO A 92 16.65 4.32 -17.00
CA PRO A 92 16.38 5.71 -17.41
C PRO A 92 15.18 5.81 -18.37
N GLY A 93 14.96 4.77 -19.18
CA GLY A 93 13.86 4.62 -20.13
C GLY A 93 12.48 4.38 -19.53
N LEU A 94 12.35 4.28 -18.21
CA LEU A 94 11.06 4.05 -17.55
C LEU A 94 10.12 5.25 -17.75
N LYS A 95 8.93 4.97 -18.31
CA LYS A 95 7.86 5.93 -18.57
C LYS A 95 6.57 5.46 -17.92
N TRP A 96 5.75 6.42 -17.52
CA TRP A 96 4.42 6.20 -16.98
C TRP A 96 3.40 6.60 -18.05
N LYS A 97 2.36 5.78 -18.28
CA LYS A 97 1.28 6.16 -19.22
C LYS A 97 0.63 7.48 -18.79
N PHE A 98 0.27 8.32 -19.77
CA PHE A 98 -0.31 9.64 -19.53
C PHE A 98 -1.57 9.52 -18.65
N GLY A 99 -1.62 10.28 -17.54
CA GLY A 99 -2.66 10.16 -16.50
C GLY A 99 -2.27 9.30 -15.28
N ALA A 100 -1.17 8.55 -15.34
CA ALA A 100 -0.60 7.82 -14.20
C ALA A 100 0.50 8.60 -13.46
N HIS A 101 0.90 9.78 -13.96
CA HIS A 101 1.92 10.61 -13.33
C HIS A 101 1.29 11.45 -12.20
N PRO A 102 1.65 11.24 -10.92
CA PRO A 102 0.95 11.86 -9.78
C PRO A 102 1.09 13.39 -9.69
N GLN A 103 2.03 13.98 -10.43
CA GLN A 103 2.31 15.43 -10.42
C GLN A 103 1.47 16.23 -11.43
N TRP A 104 0.94 15.59 -12.49
CA TRP A 104 0.18 16.30 -13.53
C TRP A 104 -1.29 16.53 -13.17
N ASN A 105 -1.83 15.80 -12.19
CA ASN A 105 -3.21 16.01 -11.73
C ASN A 105 -3.41 17.38 -11.05
N PHE A 106 -2.36 17.99 -10.51
CA PHE A 106 -2.45 19.27 -9.79
C PHE A 106 -2.33 20.49 -10.72
N VAL A 107 -1.48 20.39 -11.76
CA VAL A 107 -1.24 21.48 -12.72
C VAL A 107 -2.50 21.83 -13.52
N TRP A 108 -3.30 20.84 -13.91
CA TRP A 108 -4.56 21.08 -14.61
C TRP A 108 -5.61 21.80 -13.75
N VAL A 109 -5.68 21.48 -12.46
CA VAL A 109 -6.58 22.18 -11.53
C VAL A 109 -6.16 23.63 -11.38
N LEU A 110 -4.86 23.89 -11.24
CA LEU A 110 -4.32 25.25 -11.18
C LEU A 110 -4.58 26.03 -12.47
N LEU A 111 -4.42 25.43 -13.65
CA LEU A 111 -4.71 26.08 -14.93
C LEU A 111 -6.20 26.38 -15.09
N ILE A 112 -7.09 25.48 -14.66
CA ILE A 112 -8.54 25.71 -14.69
C ILE A 112 -8.91 26.85 -13.73
N VAL A 113 -8.36 26.84 -12.50
CA VAL A 113 -8.60 27.92 -11.52
C VAL A 113 -8.05 29.25 -12.01
N ALA A 114 -6.84 29.28 -12.58
CA ALA A 114 -6.25 30.49 -13.15
C ALA A 114 -7.06 31.03 -14.33
N ALA A 115 -7.55 30.16 -15.21
CA ALA A 115 -8.45 30.55 -16.31
C ALA A 115 -9.79 31.09 -15.78
N LEU A 116 -10.33 30.50 -14.70
CA LEU A 116 -11.55 30.97 -14.05
C LEU A 116 -11.36 32.37 -13.43
N VAL A 117 -10.24 32.58 -12.73
CA VAL A 117 -9.87 33.88 -12.14
C VAL A 117 -9.66 34.93 -13.23
N ALA A 118 -8.96 34.60 -14.31
CA ALA A 118 -8.76 35.51 -15.44
C ALA A 118 -10.10 35.88 -16.12
N ALA A 119 -11.01 34.92 -16.28
CA ALA A 119 -12.35 35.16 -16.82
C ALA A 119 -13.18 36.11 -15.93
N VAL A 120 -13.12 35.92 -14.61
CA VAL A 120 -13.79 36.80 -13.63
C VAL A 120 -13.20 38.23 -13.64
N VAL A 121 -11.88 38.35 -13.68
CA VAL A 121 -11.18 39.66 -13.69
C VAL A 121 -11.42 40.42 -15.00
N SER A 122 -11.52 39.72 -16.13
CA SER A 122 -11.73 40.35 -17.46
C SER A 122 -13.15 40.92 -17.69
N ARG A 123 -14.06 40.83 -16.71
CA ARG A 123 -15.47 41.32 -16.80
C ARG A 123 -16.26 40.78 -18.01
N GLN A 124 -15.82 39.68 -18.63
CA GLN A 124 -16.56 38.94 -19.67
C GLN A 124 -17.68 38.11 -19.01
N PHE A 125 -18.64 38.79 -18.36
CA PHE A 125 -19.65 38.18 -17.49
C PHE A 125 -20.63 37.26 -18.24
N VAL A 126 -20.79 37.46 -19.55
CA VAL A 126 -21.69 36.65 -20.39
C VAL A 126 -21.12 35.24 -20.67
N PHE A 127 -19.79 35.08 -20.70
CA PHE A 127 -19.15 33.77 -20.87
C PHE A 127 -19.07 32.97 -19.56
N ALA A 128 -19.01 33.65 -18.41
CA ALA A 128 -18.94 33.03 -17.09
C ALA A 128 -20.22 32.26 -16.74
N GLN A 129 -21.40 32.73 -17.16
CA GLN A 129 -22.68 32.07 -16.86
C GLN A 129 -22.89 30.75 -17.62
N TRP A 130 -22.29 30.59 -18.81
CA TRP A 130 -22.37 29.35 -19.59
C TRP A 130 -21.24 28.35 -19.27
N THR A 131 -20.07 28.82 -18.85
CA THR A 131 -18.94 27.96 -18.49
C THR A 131 -19.05 27.40 -17.07
N PHE A 132 -19.68 28.10 -16.13
CA PHE A 132 -19.88 27.61 -14.75
C PHE A 132 -20.65 26.27 -14.66
N PRO A 133 -21.79 26.05 -15.34
CA PRO A 133 -22.48 24.76 -15.29
C PRO A 133 -21.74 23.65 -16.04
N LEU A 134 -20.95 23.98 -17.07
CA LEU A 134 -20.10 23.00 -17.76
C LEU A 134 -18.91 22.59 -16.89
N ILE A 135 -18.25 23.52 -16.20
CA ILE A 135 -17.12 23.25 -15.29
C ILE A 135 -17.62 22.58 -14.00
N ALA A 136 -18.70 23.05 -13.39
CA ALA A 136 -19.32 22.42 -12.23
C ALA A 136 -19.89 21.03 -12.58
N GLY A 137 -20.43 20.87 -13.78
CA GLY A 137 -20.80 19.58 -14.35
C GLY A 137 -19.60 18.67 -14.52
N PHE A 138 -18.48 19.15 -15.06
CA PHE A 138 -17.26 18.35 -15.27
C PHE A 138 -16.54 18.01 -13.96
N VAL A 139 -16.50 18.94 -13.00
CA VAL A 139 -15.94 18.75 -11.65
C VAL A 139 -16.84 17.83 -10.82
N GLY A 140 -18.17 17.99 -10.93
CA GLY A 140 -19.17 17.11 -10.33
C GLY A 140 -19.13 15.70 -10.91
N LEU A 141 -19.00 15.54 -12.23
CA LEU A 141 -18.83 14.24 -12.90
C LEU A 141 -17.48 13.59 -12.55
N LYS A 142 -16.42 14.38 -12.32
CA LYS A 142 -15.12 13.89 -11.84
C LYS A 142 -15.14 13.53 -10.34
N LEU A 143 -15.91 14.22 -9.51
CA LEU A 143 -16.07 13.92 -8.08
C LEU A 143 -17.03 12.73 -7.85
N GLN A 144 -18.12 12.61 -8.61
CA GLN A 144 -18.94 11.39 -8.64
C GLN A 144 -18.21 10.23 -9.33
N GLY A 145 -17.39 10.52 -10.34
CA GLY A 145 -16.46 9.57 -10.94
C GLY A 145 -15.41 9.08 -9.93
N ARG A 146 -14.94 9.91 -9.00
CA ARG A 146 -14.01 9.51 -7.92
C ARG A 146 -14.61 8.44 -7.01
N LYS A 147 -15.89 8.54 -6.63
CA LYS A 147 -16.55 7.51 -5.79
C LYS A 147 -16.75 6.15 -6.47
N LYS A 148 -16.61 6.05 -7.80
CA LYS A 148 -16.76 4.78 -8.55
C LYS A 148 -15.53 4.38 -9.38
N ARG A 149 -14.45 5.17 -9.36
CA ARG A 149 -13.29 5.00 -10.28
C ARG A 149 -11.95 4.93 -9.58
N ASP A 150 -11.94 4.59 -8.29
CA ASP A 150 -10.73 4.11 -7.58
C ASP A 150 -10.41 2.63 -7.86
N ARG A 151 -11.09 2.00 -8.83
CA ARG A 151 -10.85 0.60 -9.21
C ARG A 151 -10.57 0.37 -10.71
N LYS A 152 -10.31 1.40 -11.51
CA LYS A 152 -9.95 1.21 -12.94
C LYS A 152 -8.59 1.82 -13.28
N ALA A 153 -7.59 0.96 -13.16
CA ALA A 153 -6.32 0.96 -13.90
C ALA A 153 -5.59 2.30 -13.96
N VAL A 154 -4.85 2.60 -12.90
CA VAL A 154 -3.68 3.49 -13.01
C VAL A 154 -2.72 2.86 -14.02
N GLY A 155 -2.39 3.61 -15.08
CA GLY A 155 -1.71 3.09 -16.26
C GLY A 155 -0.34 2.47 -15.95
N GLN A 156 -0.13 1.24 -16.43
CA GLN A 156 1.12 0.49 -16.32
C GLN A 156 2.33 1.33 -16.72
N ALA A 157 3.37 1.33 -15.89
CA ALA A 157 4.67 1.83 -16.30
C ALA A 157 5.29 0.87 -17.33
N TYR A 158 6.11 1.40 -18.21
CA TYR A 158 6.75 0.66 -19.29
C TYR A 158 8.14 1.24 -19.55
N VAL A 159 9.06 0.42 -20.01
CA VAL A 159 10.42 0.84 -20.33
C VAL A 159 10.52 1.09 -21.83
N VAL A 160 11.15 2.20 -22.23
CA VAL A 160 11.44 2.51 -23.64
C VAL A 160 12.94 2.65 -23.84
N GLU A 161 13.49 1.89 -24.77
CA GLU A 161 14.90 1.94 -25.16
C GLU A 161 15.00 1.84 -26.69
N GLY A 162 15.87 2.64 -27.30
CA GLY A 162 16.01 2.67 -28.77
C GLY A 162 14.71 2.98 -29.54
N GLY A 163 13.72 3.62 -28.91
CA GLY A 163 12.41 3.89 -29.51
C GLY A 163 11.40 2.73 -29.44
N ARG A 164 11.78 1.56 -28.90
CA ARG A 164 10.88 0.41 -28.69
C ARG A 164 10.45 0.31 -27.23
N THR A 165 9.21 -0.11 -26.99
CA THR A 165 8.77 -0.49 -25.63
C THR A 165 9.29 -1.89 -25.31
N ILE A 166 10.00 -2.02 -24.19
CA ILE A 166 10.54 -3.29 -23.71
C ILE A 166 9.47 -3.97 -22.83
N PRO A 167 9.09 -5.22 -23.12
CA PRO A 167 8.18 -5.99 -22.28
C PRO A 167 8.84 -6.35 -20.92
N PRO A 168 8.06 -6.52 -19.84
CA PRO A 168 8.59 -6.84 -18.50
C PRO A 168 9.54 -8.03 -18.44
N ALA A 169 9.27 -9.11 -19.19
CA ALA A 169 10.13 -10.28 -19.23
C ALA A 169 11.53 -9.97 -19.81
N GLU A 170 11.59 -9.10 -20.82
CA GLU A 170 12.87 -8.67 -21.41
C GLU A 170 13.58 -7.68 -20.48
N VAL A 171 12.85 -6.81 -19.79
CA VAL A 171 13.41 -5.97 -18.71
C VAL A 171 14.05 -6.85 -17.62
N PHE A 172 13.35 -7.89 -17.17
CA PHE A 172 13.87 -8.81 -16.15
C PHE A 172 15.18 -9.46 -16.60
N ALA A 173 15.25 -9.91 -17.86
CA ALA A 173 16.46 -10.50 -18.43
C ALA A 173 17.63 -9.51 -18.60
N MET A 174 17.34 -8.20 -18.67
CA MET A 174 18.34 -7.13 -18.76
C MET A 174 18.84 -6.64 -17.41
N LEU A 175 18.17 -7.00 -16.30
CA LEU A 175 18.66 -6.68 -14.97
C LEU A 175 20.02 -7.36 -14.76
N PRO A 176 20.96 -6.72 -14.05
CA PRO A 176 22.24 -7.33 -13.78
C PRO A 176 21.99 -8.68 -13.10
N PRO A 177 22.63 -9.77 -13.58
CA PRO A 177 22.56 -11.05 -12.89
C PRO A 177 22.98 -10.78 -11.46
N SER A 178 22.27 -11.35 -10.48
CA SER A 178 22.68 -11.24 -9.08
C SER A 178 24.13 -11.72 -9.00
N ALA A 179 25.08 -10.78 -8.87
CA ALA A 179 26.52 -11.07 -8.87
C ALA A 179 26.95 -11.65 -7.50
N VAL A 180 25.98 -12.20 -6.79
CA VAL A 180 25.95 -12.47 -5.37
C VAL A 180 25.08 -13.71 -5.26
N ASP A 181 25.57 -14.70 -4.52
CA ASP A 181 24.79 -15.83 -4.05
C ASP A 181 23.37 -15.34 -3.69
N PRO A 182 22.26 -15.94 -4.15
CA PRO A 182 20.91 -15.53 -3.72
C PRO A 182 20.76 -15.38 -2.20
N ASP A 183 21.64 -16.03 -1.43
CA ASP A 183 21.74 -15.97 0.03
C ASP A 183 22.52 -14.75 0.60
N ALA A 184 23.34 -14.06 -0.21
CA ALA A 184 24.22 -12.98 0.28
C ALA A 184 23.63 -11.55 0.11
N GLU A 185 22.47 -11.42 -0.54
CA GLU A 185 21.63 -10.20 -0.57
C GLU A 185 20.17 -10.46 -0.13
N SER A 186 19.82 -11.69 0.23
CA SER A 186 18.53 -11.99 0.86
C SER A 186 18.44 -11.33 2.23
N LEU A 187 17.27 -10.77 2.54
CA LEU A 187 16.91 -10.38 3.90
C LEU A 187 17.29 -11.51 4.86
N THR A 188 17.97 -11.17 5.96
CA THR A 188 18.32 -12.19 6.95
C THR A 188 17.05 -12.87 7.44
N PRO A 189 17.10 -14.13 7.93
CA PRO A 189 15.95 -14.78 8.57
C PRO A 189 15.28 -13.89 9.62
N THR A 190 16.08 -13.12 10.37
CA THR A 190 15.60 -12.12 11.33
C THR A 190 14.86 -10.96 10.68
N ASP A 191 15.38 -10.38 9.60
CA ASP A 191 14.71 -9.28 8.89
C ASP A 191 13.37 -9.75 8.31
N ARG A 192 13.34 -10.96 7.75
CA ARG A 192 12.13 -11.61 7.21
C ARG A 192 11.03 -11.72 8.26
N VAL A 193 11.34 -12.31 9.42
CA VAL A 193 10.39 -12.44 10.53
C VAL A 193 9.99 -11.08 11.09
N THR A 194 10.92 -10.10 11.12
CA THR A 194 10.61 -8.73 11.54
C THR A 194 9.57 -8.10 10.63
N LEU A 195 9.70 -8.26 9.31
CA LEU A 195 8.73 -7.76 8.34
C LEU A 195 7.35 -8.42 8.50
N VAL A 196 7.29 -9.73 8.78
CA VAL A 196 6.04 -10.42 9.10
C VAL A 196 5.41 -9.86 10.38
N ARG A 197 6.19 -9.65 11.44
CA ARG A 197 5.71 -9.06 12.70
C ARG A 197 5.19 -7.64 12.50
N GLU A 198 5.87 -6.83 11.69
CA GLU A 198 5.41 -5.49 11.34
C GLU A 198 4.12 -5.51 10.52
N ALA A 199 4.03 -6.38 9.51
CA ALA A 199 2.84 -6.55 8.70
C ALA A 199 1.64 -7.00 9.56
N TYR A 200 1.82 -8.03 10.39
CA TYR A 200 0.82 -8.50 11.34
C TYR A 200 0.43 -7.42 12.35
N GLY A 201 1.40 -6.64 12.86
CA GLY A 201 1.18 -5.50 13.74
C GLY A 201 0.32 -4.41 13.09
N LYS A 202 0.60 -4.05 11.83
CA LYS A 202 -0.20 -3.09 11.05
C LYS A 202 -1.66 -3.58 10.91
N LEU A 203 -1.86 -4.85 10.54
CA LEU A 203 -3.20 -5.44 10.43
C LEU A 203 -3.93 -5.47 11.79
N ARG A 204 -3.21 -5.69 12.89
CA ARG A 204 -3.79 -5.70 14.25
C ARG A 204 -4.28 -4.33 14.70
N THR A 205 -3.69 -3.26 14.16
CA THR A 205 -4.11 -1.86 14.37
C THR A 205 -5.12 -1.36 13.35
N ASP A 206 -5.26 -2.02 12.20
CA ASP A 206 -6.33 -1.73 11.24
C ASP A 206 -7.65 -2.30 11.75
N VAL A 207 -8.42 -1.45 12.42
CA VAL A 207 -9.70 -1.82 13.02
C VAL A 207 -10.69 -2.33 11.96
N ALA A 208 -10.71 -1.74 10.77
CA ALA A 208 -11.64 -2.18 9.73
C ALA A 208 -11.29 -3.60 9.28
N TYR A 209 -10.02 -3.83 8.96
CA TYR A 209 -9.52 -5.15 8.57
C TYR A 209 -9.78 -6.19 9.66
N ARG A 210 -9.54 -5.84 10.93
CA ARG A 210 -9.68 -6.75 12.06
C ARG A 210 -11.14 -7.13 12.37
N ILE A 211 -12.10 -6.28 12.01
CA ILE A 211 -13.54 -6.61 12.12
C ILE A 211 -13.97 -7.55 11.00
N GLU A 212 -13.51 -7.31 9.77
CA GLU A 212 -13.87 -8.12 8.60
C GLU A 212 -13.18 -9.48 8.61
N ASN A 213 -11.88 -9.52 8.89
CA ASN A 213 -11.03 -10.72 8.81
C ASN A 213 -10.61 -11.20 10.21
N SER A 214 -11.58 -11.32 11.12
CA SER A 214 -11.32 -11.59 12.54
C SER A 214 -10.61 -12.92 12.82
N ALA A 215 -10.71 -13.90 11.90
CA ALA A 215 -10.08 -15.21 12.03
C ALA A 215 -8.54 -15.12 12.20
N LEU A 216 -7.89 -14.14 11.56
CA LEU A 216 -6.44 -13.91 11.65
C LEU A 216 -5.97 -13.54 13.08
N PHE A 217 -6.90 -13.14 13.94
CA PHE A 217 -6.64 -12.69 15.31
C PHE A 217 -7.27 -13.59 16.36
N ASP A 218 -7.83 -14.72 15.92
CA ASP A 218 -8.43 -15.73 16.78
C ASP A 218 -7.53 -16.96 16.83
N GLY A 219 -6.87 -17.18 17.97
CA GLY A 219 -6.02 -18.36 18.19
C GLY A 219 -6.79 -19.69 18.17
N ALA A 220 -8.12 -19.67 18.12
CA ALA A 220 -8.94 -20.87 17.87
C ALA A 220 -9.04 -21.24 16.38
N SER A 221 -8.71 -20.32 15.46
CA SER A 221 -8.64 -20.64 14.03
C SER A 221 -7.40 -21.50 13.74
N PRO A 222 -7.54 -22.67 13.07
CA PRO A 222 -6.41 -23.57 12.82
C PRO A 222 -5.24 -22.92 12.08
N ALA A 223 -5.51 -22.05 11.10
CA ALA A 223 -4.46 -21.39 10.33
C ALA A 223 -3.70 -20.35 11.17
N THR A 224 -4.43 -19.53 11.94
CA THR A 224 -3.84 -18.58 12.89
C THR A 224 -3.06 -19.28 13.99
N GLN A 225 -3.57 -20.40 14.51
CA GLN A 225 -2.87 -21.20 15.50
C GLN A 225 -1.51 -21.70 14.97
N ARG A 226 -1.46 -22.17 13.73
CA ARG A 226 -0.20 -22.57 13.09
C ARG A 226 0.79 -21.41 13.00
N PHE A 227 0.31 -20.24 12.59
CA PHE A 227 1.14 -19.03 12.55
C PHE A 227 1.67 -18.62 13.94
N GLU A 228 0.83 -18.65 14.97
CA GLU A 228 1.25 -18.36 16.34
C GLU A 228 2.29 -19.36 16.85
N ILE A 229 2.13 -20.66 16.54
CA ILE A 229 3.12 -21.68 16.87
C ILE A 229 4.45 -21.42 16.14
N ALA A 230 4.41 -21.07 14.85
CA ALA A 230 5.61 -20.71 14.09
C ALA A 230 6.34 -19.50 14.69
N LEU A 231 5.59 -18.48 15.12
CA LEU A 231 6.15 -17.29 15.79
C LEU A 231 6.79 -17.61 17.16
N ILE A 232 6.27 -18.61 17.88
CA ILE A 232 6.82 -19.08 19.16
C ILE A 232 8.06 -19.95 18.92
N ALA A 233 8.05 -20.78 17.89
CA ALA A 233 9.15 -21.65 17.52
C ALA A 233 10.33 -20.91 16.87
N TRP A 234 10.11 -19.66 16.42
CA TRP A 234 11.15 -18.81 15.85
C TRP A 234 12.31 -18.59 16.83
N ASP A 235 13.51 -19.00 16.41
CA ASP A 235 14.76 -18.80 17.13
C ASP A 235 15.83 -18.28 16.14
N PRO A 236 16.29 -17.03 16.27
CA PRO A 236 17.30 -16.47 15.38
C PRO A 236 18.69 -17.11 15.53
N ASP A 237 18.98 -17.73 16.68
CA ASP A 237 20.28 -18.34 16.98
C ASP A 237 20.32 -19.83 16.60
N SER A 238 19.19 -20.38 16.13
CA SER A 238 19.06 -21.77 15.69
C SER A 238 19.80 -22.02 14.37
N PRO A 239 20.45 -23.18 14.19
CA PRO A 239 21.00 -23.58 12.89
C PRO A 239 19.93 -23.67 11.79
N ASP A 240 18.66 -23.84 12.17
CA ASP A 240 17.52 -23.94 11.25
C ASP A 240 16.80 -22.60 11.05
N ALA A 241 17.39 -21.47 11.45
CA ALA A 241 16.75 -20.14 11.39
C ALA A 241 16.17 -19.82 9.99
N SER A 242 16.85 -20.14 8.89
CA SER A 242 16.29 -19.88 7.55
C SER A 242 14.99 -20.67 7.28
N SER A 243 14.92 -21.91 7.76
CA SER A 243 13.72 -22.75 7.64
C SER A 243 12.60 -22.25 8.54
N LEU A 244 12.91 -21.89 9.80
CA LEU A 244 11.94 -21.35 10.74
C LEU A 244 11.36 -20.01 10.27
N ALA A 245 12.17 -19.13 9.67
CA ALA A 245 11.69 -17.89 9.07
C ALA A 245 10.74 -18.15 7.90
N THR A 246 11.01 -19.19 7.10
CA THR A 246 10.13 -19.60 5.99
C THR A 246 8.79 -20.11 6.52
N GLU A 247 8.78 -20.96 7.56
CA GLU A 247 7.54 -21.42 8.19
C GLU A 247 6.73 -20.25 8.77
N VAL A 248 7.37 -19.25 9.38
CA VAL A 248 6.69 -18.03 9.86
C VAL A 248 6.01 -17.26 8.72
N GLU A 249 6.69 -17.07 7.59
CA GLU A 249 6.13 -16.38 6.42
C GLU A 249 4.97 -17.16 5.81
N GLU A 250 5.17 -18.44 5.52
CA GLU A 250 4.16 -19.28 4.86
C GLU A 250 2.91 -19.44 5.74
N SER A 251 3.09 -19.65 7.05
CA SER A 251 1.97 -19.74 7.98
C SER A 251 1.23 -18.41 8.15
N PHE A 252 1.94 -17.27 8.11
CA PHE A 252 1.30 -15.96 8.10
C PHE A 252 0.45 -15.74 6.85
N ASP A 253 1.02 -16.02 5.67
CA ASP A 253 0.32 -15.85 4.40
C ASP A 253 -0.90 -16.76 4.32
N ALA A 254 -0.77 -18.03 4.74
CA ALA A 254 -1.89 -18.97 4.79
C ALA A 254 -2.97 -18.55 5.79
N ALA A 255 -2.59 -18.06 6.98
CA ALA A 255 -3.54 -17.55 7.98
C ALA A 255 -4.29 -16.32 7.46
N ARG A 256 -3.58 -15.40 6.78
CA ARG A 256 -4.15 -14.21 6.16
C ARG A 256 -5.14 -14.59 5.07
N GLU A 257 -4.74 -15.45 4.14
CA GLU A 257 -5.59 -15.90 3.02
C GLU A 257 -6.86 -16.61 3.54
N ALA A 258 -6.73 -17.49 4.53
CA ALA A 258 -7.87 -18.16 5.15
C ALA A 258 -8.83 -17.16 5.80
N ALA A 259 -8.30 -16.18 6.55
CA ALA A 259 -9.11 -15.15 7.19
C ALA A 259 -9.83 -14.24 6.18
N GLU A 260 -9.18 -13.91 5.07
CA GLU A 260 -9.79 -13.11 3.98
C GLU A 260 -10.84 -13.91 3.19
N ALA A 261 -10.64 -15.21 3.03
CA ALA A 261 -11.61 -16.09 2.39
C ALA A 261 -12.88 -16.27 3.24
N GLU A 262 -12.74 -16.37 4.56
CA GLU A 262 -13.87 -16.45 5.50
C GLU A 262 -14.54 -15.09 5.70
N GLY A 263 -13.75 -14.03 5.88
CA GLY A 263 -14.23 -12.70 6.23
C GLY A 263 -15.20 -12.74 7.42
N PHE A 264 -16.36 -12.08 7.26
CA PHE A 264 -17.40 -12.07 8.29
C PHE A 264 -17.97 -13.45 8.63
N ALA A 265 -17.77 -14.48 7.81
CA ALA A 265 -18.31 -15.82 8.05
C ALA A 265 -17.67 -16.53 9.25
N HIS A 266 -16.47 -16.10 9.68
CA HIS A 266 -15.84 -16.59 10.93
C HIS A 266 -16.66 -16.25 12.17
N LEU A 267 -17.44 -15.16 12.11
CA LEU A 267 -18.26 -14.72 13.24
C LEU A 267 -19.51 -15.59 13.37
N PRO A 268 -20.02 -15.78 14.61
CA PRO A 268 -21.33 -16.40 14.83
C PRO A 268 -22.38 -15.72 13.95
N GLU A 269 -23.29 -16.50 13.36
CA GLU A 269 -24.30 -15.99 12.40
C GLU A 269 -25.09 -14.79 12.97
N THR A 270 -25.42 -14.82 14.25
CA THR A 270 -26.13 -13.75 14.98
C THR A 270 -25.31 -12.46 15.14
N ALA A 271 -23.98 -12.53 15.01
CA ALA A 271 -23.06 -11.40 15.13
C ALA A 271 -22.71 -10.75 13.77
N GLN A 272 -22.85 -11.48 12.65
CA GLN A 272 -22.36 -11.04 11.34
C GLN A 272 -22.94 -9.70 10.89
N ASP A 273 -24.25 -9.50 11.02
CA ASP A 273 -24.90 -8.25 10.63
C ASP A 273 -24.48 -7.05 11.49
N THR A 274 -24.23 -7.30 12.77
CA THR A 274 -23.73 -6.26 13.69
C THR A 274 -22.29 -5.91 13.36
N ALA A 275 -21.45 -6.90 13.02
CA ALA A 275 -20.07 -6.68 12.60
C ALA A 275 -19.97 -5.93 11.26
N ARG A 276 -20.82 -6.25 10.27
CA ARG A 276 -20.89 -5.49 9.00
C ARG A 276 -21.24 -4.02 9.24
N ARG A 277 -22.17 -3.75 10.16
CA ARG A 277 -22.52 -2.37 10.56
C ARG A 277 -21.38 -1.68 11.29
N ALA A 278 -20.67 -2.38 12.18
CA ALA A 278 -19.49 -1.85 12.87
C ALA A 278 -18.39 -1.50 11.87
N HIS A 279 -18.09 -2.42 10.95
CA HIS A 279 -17.14 -2.20 9.85
C HIS A 279 -17.50 -0.96 9.01
N GLY A 280 -18.77 -0.83 8.62
CA GLY A 280 -19.25 0.35 7.90
C GLY A 280 -19.11 1.65 8.69
N ALA A 281 -19.38 1.63 10.00
CA ALA A 281 -19.18 2.79 10.87
C ALA A 281 -17.70 3.16 11.03
N THR A 282 -16.81 2.17 11.13
CA THR A 282 -15.35 2.38 11.12
C THR A 282 -14.90 3.04 9.82
N ALA A 283 -15.34 2.52 8.66
CA ALA A 283 -15.00 3.10 7.36
C ALA A 283 -15.50 4.54 7.21
N MET A 284 -16.70 4.86 7.73
CA MET A 284 -17.22 6.23 7.78
C MET A 284 -16.36 7.13 8.65
N ALA A 285 -15.93 6.67 9.83
CA ALA A 285 -15.06 7.44 10.72
C ALA A 285 -13.72 7.77 10.05
N MET A 286 -13.10 6.79 9.37
CA MET A 286 -11.83 6.97 8.67
C MET A 286 -11.94 7.95 7.48
N ALA A 287 -13.07 7.95 6.78
CA ALA A 287 -13.31 8.83 5.63
C ALA A 287 -13.77 10.26 6.01
N ALA A 288 -14.22 10.48 7.25
CA ALA A 288 -14.82 11.73 7.68
C ALA A 288 -13.79 12.88 7.76
N THR A 289 -14.06 13.95 6.99
CA THR A 289 -13.28 15.19 7.02
C THR A 289 -13.68 16.12 8.16
N ASN A 290 -14.90 15.96 8.68
CA ASN A 290 -15.43 16.73 9.82
C ASN A 290 -15.13 15.99 11.14
N PRO A 291 -14.48 16.64 12.13
CA PRO A 291 -14.21 16.04 13.43
C PRO A 291 -15.46 15.51 14.17
N ALA A 292 -16.59 16.22 14.08
CA ALA A 292 -17.83 15.81 14.76
C ALA A 292 -18.44 14.55 14.12
N GLU A 293 -18.40 14.47 12.79
CA GLU A 293 -18.87 13.30 12.03
C GLU A 293 -17.97 12.08 12.30
N ARG A 294 -16.65 12.30 12.33
CA ARG A 294 -15.67 11.27 12.70
C ARG A 294 -15.95 10.72 14.09
N LEU A 295 -16.14 11.60 15.08
CA LEU A 295 -16.43 11.20 16.45
C LEU A 295 -17.75 10.42 16.55
N ALA A 296 -18.82 10.90 15.91
CA ALA A 296 -20.11 10.22 15.92
C ALA A 296 -20.03 8.80 15.29
N ALA A 297 -19.33 8.67 14.16
CA ALA A 297 -19.11 7.38 13.50
C ALA A 297 -18.23 6.44 14.34
N ALA A 298 -17.17 6.95 14.97
CA ALA A 298 -16.31 6.18 15.86
C ALA A 298 -17.06 5.69 17.11
N THR A 299 -17.88 6.54 17.74
CA THR A 299 -18.76 6.15 18.86
C THR A 299 -19.72 5.05 18.43
N LYS A 300 -20.34 5.18 17.25
CA LYS A 300 -21.24 4.16 16.74
C LYS A 300 -20.54 2.82 16.50
N ALA A 301 -19.33 2.84 15.95
CA ALA A 301 -18.51 1.65 15.77
C ALA A 301 -18.18 1.00 17.12
N ALA A 302 -17.76 1.80 18.11
CA ALA A 302 -17.43 1.34 19.45
C ALA A 302 -18.61 0.66 20.15
N ASP A 303 -19.82 1.24 20.05
CA ASP A 303 -21.02 0.67 20.65
C ASP A 303 -21.42 -0.66 20.00
N LEU A 304 -21.30 -0.75 18.67
CA LEU A 304 -21.60 -1.99 17.93
C LEU A 304 -20.60 -3.11 18.26
N LEU A 305 -19.30 -2.79 18.36
CA LEU A 305 -18.29 -3.78 18.74
C LEU A 305 -18.46 -4.22 20.20
N ARG A 306 -18.79 -3.29 21.09
CA ARG A 306 -19.07 -3.60 22.50
C ARG A 306 -20.27 -4.52 22.64
N SER A 307 -21.30 -4.38 21.80
CA SER A 307 -22.46 -5.26 21.84
C SER A 307 -22.17 -6.66 21.29
N LEU A 308 -21.10 -6.85 20.52
CA LEU A 308 -20.67 -8.17 20.08
C LEU A 308 -19.93 -8.93 21.20
N ALA A 309 -19.15 -8.23 22.03
CA ALA A 309 -18.42 -8.78 23.17
C ALA A 309 -17.54 -10.02 22.84
N LEU A 310 -17.01 -10.10 21.62
CA LEU A 310 -16.13 -11.18 21.18
C LEU A 310 -14.66 -10.83 21.49
N TYR A 311 -13.92 -11.74 22.12
CA TYR A 311 -12.57 -11.47 22.66
C TYR A 311 -11.52 -11.15 21.59
N TYR A 312 -11.70 -11.64 20.36
CA TYR A 312 -10.78 -11.41 19.25
C TYR A 312 -11.06 -10.12 18.47
N LEU A 313 -12.23 -9.50 18.67
CA LEU A 313 -12.56 -8.21 18.04
C LEU A 313 -11.85 -7.04 18.74
N PRO A 314 -11.59 -5.94 18.02
CA PRO A 314 -10.91 -4.79 18.61
C PRO A 314 -11.83 -4.04 19.58
N SER A 315 -11.28 -3.58 20.70
CA SER A 315 -11.95 -2.57 21.53
C SER A 315 -11.66 -1.18 20.99
N LEU A 316 -12.69 -0.34 20.91
CA LEU A 316 -12.57 1.05 20.47
C LEU A 316 -12.82 1.98 21.64
N ASP A 317 -11.87 2.89 21.86
CA ASP A 317 -12.07 4.07 22.70
C ASP A 317 -12.56 5.23 21.81
N PRO A 318 -13.84 5.64 21.91
CA PRO A 318 -14.37 6.74 21.12
C PRO A 318 -13.74 8.09 21.46
N ALA A 319 -13.13 8.25 22.65
CA ALA A 319 -12.42 9.46 23.05
C ALA A 319 -11.00 9.54 22.46
N ALA A 320 -10.48 8.44 21.91
CA ALA A 320 -9.16 8.36 21.27
C ALA A 320 -9.27 7.95 19.77
N PRO A 321 -9.93 8.74 18.91
CA PRO A 321 -10.12 8.42 17.49
C PRO A 321 -8.82 8.39 16.67
N GLN A 322 -7.68 8.79 17.25
CA GLN A 322 -6.35 8.70 16.63
C GLN A 322 -5.93 7.25 16.36
N LEU A 323 -6.48 6.27 17.10
CA LEU A 323 -6.25 4.84 16.83
C LEU A 323 -6.96 4.34 15.57
N LEU A 324 -7.91 5.11 15.02
CA LEU A 324 -8.61 4.80 13.77
C LEU A 324 -7.96 5.46 12.55
N ALA A 325 -7.07 6.43 12.76
CA ALA A 325 -6.41 7.14 11.67
C ALA A 325 -5.10 7.78 12.15
N ALA A 326 -4.00 7.24 11.63
CA ALA A 326 -2.63 7.76 11.56
C ALA A 326 -1.64 7.32 12.68
N PRO A 327 -0.38 6.99 12.28
CA PRO A 327 0.73 6.78 13.20
C PRO A 327 0.95 8.02 14.07
N LYS A 328 1.31 7.79 15.32
CA LYS A 328 1.72 8.79 16.30
C LYS A 328 2.85 9.65 15.71
N GLU A 329 2.61 10.93 15.44
CA GLU A 329 3.70 11.90 15.25
C GLU A 329 4.50 11.94 16.56
N ILE A 330 5.74 11.46 16.52
CA ILE A 330 6.69 11.64 17.61
C ILE A 330 7.12 13.10 17.54
N GLU A 331 6.68 13.91 18.49
CA GLU A 331 7.25 15.24 18.72
C GLU A 331 8.76 15.11 18.92
N PRO A 332 9.59 15.90 18.22
CA PRO A 332 11.00 15.97 18.54
C PRO A 332 11.16 16.52 19.96
N ALA A 333 11.84 15.75 20.80
CA ALA A 333 12.20 16.16 22.16
C ALA A 333 12.97 17.49 22.15
N PRO A 334 12.81 18.33 23.20
CA PRO A 334 13.32 19.71 23.24
C PRO A 334 14.83 19.85 23.16
#